data_AF-A0A6A0R2K6-F1
#
_entry.id   AF-A0A6A0R2K6-F1
#
_cell.length_a   1.000
_cell.length_b   1.000
_cell.length_c   1.000
_cell.angle_alpha   90.00
_cell.angle_beta   90.00
_cell.angle_gamma   90.00
#
_symmetry.space_group_name_H-M   'P 1'
#
loop_
_entity.id
_entity.type
_entity.pdbx_description
1 polymer ?
#
loop_
_entity_poly.entity_id
_entity_poly.type
_entity_poly.pdbx_seq_one_letter_code
_entity_poly.pdbx_strand_id
1 'polypeptide(L)'
;MKKTLITHNTIDLINTKRANMKKALISLSIIGLTAVSAVQAQQSPLSNFYNFNEYLINPAQAGYRNQLEGSASHRIQWQGIDGAPKTSFLGVHGALNDKMGLGVKLNIDQTDILQQFNAAISYAYRIKLNEVGSSLSFGVSGIALQNSINYGDAVIGNYADEVINGGDQSGMTFDAEFGILYEIKKFKLGVASSHLFESGVDYDVPNENRTATFERVRQFIAYSSYQFDLNEQWTLEPFVLVRNQGPGSFQFEINALTAYKETLYLGVGYRQEAGYIGRVGFQITDQLMAAYAYEFGNTGVAAYSGGSHEFMLGYRLGGSTANVNKLNRELGPKVTEKQASESIKEETEEKVQEIVEELKEEKPITKPKIDPLPEKKIVEKTSPAQINKELKEAFQNDIKFEFESTNKENSTIGKNESLDKIAQYLNENPDKKVILKGHTCNMGNDKVNTKYSLLRANTVKDYLLSKGVKEEQMQVKAMLDTEPLVPNTSIANRQKNRRVEVVLIN
;
A
#
# COMPACT_ATOMS: atom_id res chain seq x y z
N MET A 1 42.54 24.07 -55.76
CA MET A 1 42.81 24.47 -54.35
C MET A 1 41.61 25.05 -53.58
N LYS A 2 40.48 25.47 -54.18
CA LYS A 2 39.33 26.05 -53.43
C LYS A 2 38.34 25.04 -52.78
N LYS A 3 38.37 23.76 -53.14
CA LYS A 3 37.41 22.75 -52.62
C LYS A 3 37.81 22.16 -51.25
N THR A 4 39.07 22.29 -50.84
CA THR A 4 39.60 21.70 -49.59
C THR A 4 39.48 22.65 -48.39
N LEU A 5 39.44 23.97 -48.60
CA LEU A 5 39.26 24.94 -47.51
C LEU A 5 37.82 25.03 -46.99
N ILE A 6 36.82 24.75 -47.84
CA ILE A 6 35.40 24.85 -47.46
C ILE A 6 34.99 23.68 -46.56
N THR A 7 35.56 22.49 -46.76
CA THR A 7 35.26 21.31 -45.93
C THR A 7 35.83 21.40 -44.52
N HIS A 8 37.01 21.99 -44.33
CA HIS A 8 37.59 22.19 -42.98
C HIS A 8 36.76 23.18 -42.14
N ASN A 9 36.44 24.36 -42.68
CA ASN A 9 35.67 25.36 -41.93
C ASN A 9 34.25 24.89 -41.56
N THR A 10 33.65 24.00 -42.35
CA THR A 10 32.30 23.49 -42.08
C THR A 10 32.32 22.42 -40.97
N ILE A 11 33.35 21.58 -40.92
CA ILE A 11 33.52 20.54 -39.89
C ILE A 11 33.80 21.17 -38.52
N ASP A 12 34.64 22.20 -38.46
CA ASP A 12 34.94 22.91 -37.21
C ASP A 12 33.72 23.67 -36.65
N LEU A 13 32.89 24.24 -37.52
CA LEU A 13 31.64 24.90 -37.09
C LEU A 13 30.63 23.91 -36.50
N ILE A 14 30.53 22.70 -37.07
CA ILE A 14 29.64 21.63 -36.58
C ILE A 14 30.15 21.09 -35.24
N ASN A 15 31.47 20.89 -35.11
CA ASN A 15 32.08 20.42 -33.86
C ASN A 15 31.95 21.44 -32.73
N THR A 16 32.10 22.74 -33.05
CA THR A 16 31.93 23.84 -32.08
C THR A 16 30.47 23.98 -31.63
N LYS A 17 29.50 23.87 -32.56
CA LYS A 17 28.06 23.83 -32.20
C LYS A 17 27.71 22.61 -31.34
N ARG A 18 28.25 21.42 -31.65
CA ARG A 18 28.06 20.21 -30.83
C ARG A 18 28.66 20.36 -29.43
N ALA A 19 29.84 20.96 -29.29
CA ALA A 19 30.46 21.22 -28.00
C ALA A 19 29.66 22.23 -27.16
N ASN A 20 29.17 23.30 -27.77
CA ASN A 20 28.33 24.30 -27.09
C ASN A 20 26.95 23.76 -26.72
N MET A 21 26.37 22.87 -27.53
CA MET A 21 25.11 22.19 -27.21
C MET A 21 25.29 21.16 -26.08
N LYS A 22 26.41 20.43 -26.03
CA LYS A 22 26.77 19.56 -24.89
C LYS A 22 26.96 20.36 -23.60
N LYS A 23 27.64 21.51 -23.67
CA LYS A 23 27.81 22.41 -22.52
C LYS A 23 26.47 23.01 -22.07
N ALA A 24 25.60 23.40 -22.99
CA ALA A 24 24.26 23.89 -22.66
C ALA A 24 23.39 22.80 -21.99
N LEU A 25 23.45 21.56 -22.49
CA LEU A 25 22.75 20.42 -21.89
C LEU A 25 23.27 20.10 -20.49
N ILE A 26 24.60 20.12 -20.29
CA ILE A 26 25.22 19.91 -18.95
C ILE A 26 24.84 21.05 -17.99
N SER A 27 24.85 22.30 -18.45
CA SER A 27 24.43 23.45 -17.63
C SER A 27 22.94 23.42 -17.29
N LEU A 28 22.07 22.98 -18.20
CA LEU A 28 20.64 22.75 -17.95
C LEU A 28 20.42 21.62 -16.94
N SER A 29 21.20 20.54 -17.01
CA SER A 29 21.18 19.46 -16.02
C SER A 29 21.67 19.90 -14.63
N ILE A 30 22.66 20.80 -14.55
CA ILE A 30 23.20 21.31 -13.29
C ILE A 30 22.26 22.35 -12.65
N ILE A 31 21.62 23.20 -13.44
CA ILE A 31 20.64 24.19 -12.95
C ILE A 31 19.34 23.51 -12.49
N GLY A 32 18.96 22.38 -13.11
CA GLY A 32 17.85 21.55 -12.65
C GLY A 32 18.09 20.83 -11.32
N LEU A 33 19.35 20.68 -10.89
CA LEU A 33 19.71 19.96 -9.66
C LEU A 33 19.70 20.84 -8.39
N THR A 34 19.66 22.17 -8.51
CA THR A 34 19.88 23.09 -7.36
C THR A 34 18.62 23.73 -6.78
N ALA A 35 17.42 23.29 -7.14
CA ALA A 35 16.16 23.85 -6.62
C ALA A 35 15.25 22.75 -6.06
N VAL A 36 15.66 22.10 -4.97
CA VAL A 36 14.79 21.21 -4.20
C VAL A 36 14.65 21.77 -2.79
N SER A 37 13.70 22.67 -2.61
CA SER A 37 13.18 23.03 -1.30
C SER A 37 12.16 21.96 -0.90
N ALA A 38 12.47 21.27 0.20
CA ALA A 38 11.64 20.21 0.78
C ALA A 38 10.31 20.79 1.28
N VAL A 39 9.24 20.48 0.56
CA VAL A 39 7.87 20.54 1.08
C VAL A 39 7.29 19.14 0.88
N GLN A 40 6.85 18.53 1.97
CA GLN A 40 6.32 17.18 2.00
C GLN A 40 4.94 17.17 1.30
N ALA A 41 4.89 16.73 0.05
CA ALA A 41 3.65 16.41 -0.63
C ALA A 41 3.33 14.93 -0.45
N GLN A 42 2.04 14.59 -0.35
CA GLN A 42 1.59 13.21 -0.21
C GLN A 42 1.92 12.40 -1.47
N GLN A 43 2.63 11.29 -1.29
CA GLN A 43 3.23 10.53 -2.38
C GLN A 43 2.24 9.52 -2.98
N SER A 44 1.93 9.62 -4.29
CA SER A 44 1.18 8.53 -4.95
C SER A 44 2.05 7.25 -4.98
N PRO A 45 1.48 6.09 -4.63
CA PRO A 45 2.19 4.81 -4.69
C PRO A 45 2.72 4.54 -6.10
N LEU A 46 3.93 4.01 -6.18
CA LEU A 46 4.55 3.56 -7.42
C LEU A 46 4.96 2.10 -7.24
N SER A 47 4.46 1.22 -8.10
CA SER A 47 4.87 -0.18 -8.13
C SER A 47 6.35 -0.30 -8.48
N ASN A 48 7.05 -1.29 -7.94
CA ASN A 48 8.39 -1.66 -8.36
C ASN A 48 8.40 -2.42 -9.69
N PHE A 49 7.25 -2.82 -10.20
CA PHE A 49 7.13 -3.66 -11.40
C PHE A 49 6.57 -2.93 -12.62
N TYR A 50 6.62 -1.59 -12.65
CA TYR A 50 6.23 -0.85 -13.84
C TYR A 50 7.07 -1.20 -15.08
N ASN A 51 8.27 -1.79 -14.94
CA ASN A 51 9.04 -2.31 -16.08
C ASN A 51 8.36 -3.51 -16.77
N PHE A 52 7.58 -4.30 -16.02
CA PHE A 52 6.81 -5.41 -16.56
C PHE A 52 5.44 -4.97 -17.07
N ASN A 53 4.87 -3.92 -16.47
CA ASN A 53 3.59 -3.33 -16.86
C ASN A 53 3.67 -1.79 -16.87
N GLU A 54 4.19 -1.24 -17.98
CA GLU A 54 4.39 0.20 -18.16
C GLU A 54 3.04 0.98 -18.26
N TYR A 55 1.93 0.28 -18.50
CA TYR A 55 0.60 0.86 -18.50
C TYR A 55 0.18 1.41 -17.13
N LEU A 56 0.75 0.90 -16.02
CA LEU A 56 0.51 1.44 -14.68
C LEU A 56 0.91 2.92 -14.57
N ILE A 57 1.95 3.34 -15.31
CA ILE A 57 2.53 4.69 -15.24
C ILE A 57 2.20 5.58 -16.44
N ASN A 58 1.69 5.03 -17.55
CA ASN A 58 1.37 5.81 -18.75
C ASN A 58 0.22 5.18 -19.54
N PRO A 59 -0.94 5.86 -19.68
CA PRO A 59 -2.07 5.30 -20.43
C PRO A 59 -1.78 5.10 -21.92
N ALA A 60 -0.78 5.76 -22.50
CA ALA A 60 -0.40 5.57 -23.90
C ALA A 60 0.22 4.19 -24.19
N GLN A 61 0.53 3.41 -23.14
CA GLN A 61 1.02 2.03 -23.24
C GLN A 61 -0.10 0.99 -23.39
N ALA A 62 -1.37 1.39 -23.26
CA ALA A 62 -2.48 0.45 -23.39
C ALA A 62 -2.45 -0.24 -24.77
N GLY A 63 -2.44 -1.56 -24.77
CA GLY A 63 -2.36 -2.38 -25.99
C GLY A 63 -1.03 -2.31 -26.73
N TYR A 64 0.04 -1.83 -26.09
CA TYR A 64 1.35 -1.61 -26.71
C TYR A 64 1.89 -2.85 -27.48
N ARG A 65 1.80 -4.05 -26.88
CA ARG A 65 2.35 -5.29 -27.46
C ARG A 65 1.43 -6.02 -28.43
N ASN A 66 0.30 -5.42 -28.82
CA ASN A 66 -0.73 -6.07 -29.65
C ASN A 66 -1.25 -7.40 -29.07
N GLN A 67 -1.21 -7.55 -27.75
CA GLN A 67 -1.67 -8.73 -27.02
C GLN A 67 -2.39 -8.30 -25.75
N LEU A 68 -3.28 -9.15 -25.24
CA LEU A 68 -3.88 -8.96 -23.94
C LEU A 68 -2.88 -9.37 -22.86
N GLU A 69 -2.47 -8.42 -22.03
CA GLU A 69 -1.60 -8.68 -20.90
C GLU A 69 -2.09 -7.95 -19.65
N GLY A 70 -1.72 -8.49 -18.49
CA GLY A 70 -1.99 -7.84 -17.24
C GLY A 70 -1.11 -8.33 -16.11
N SER A 71 -1.07 -7.54 -15.05
CA SER A 71 -0.35 -7.89 -13.83
C SER A 71 -1.13 -7.44 -12.61
N ALA A 72 -1.09 -8.27 -11.57
CA ALA A 72 -1.50 -7.91 -10.23
C ALA A 72 -0.27 -7.92 -9.32
N SER A 73 -0.11 -6.89 -8.49
CA SER A 73 0.95 -6.86 -7.48
C SER A 73 0.43 -6.37 -6.13
N HIS A 74 1.04 -6.85 -5.06
CA HIS A 74 0.77 -6.40 -3.70
C HIS A 74 2.08 -5.98 -3.03
N ARG A 75 2.10 -4.74 -2.55
CA ARG A 75 3.24 -4.06 -1.95
C ARG A 75 2.97 -3.78 -0.49
N ILE A 76 3.88 -4.19 0.38
CA ILE A 76 3.91 -3.85 1.80
C ILE A 76 5.11 -2.94 2.00
N GLN A 77 4.86 -1.67 2.33
CA GLN A 77 5.91 -0.69 2.55
C GLN A 77 6.38 -0.70 3.99
N TRP A 78 7.69 -0.51 4.17
CA TRP A 78 8.32 -0.27 5.48
C TRP A 78 7.91 -1.30 6.54
N GLN A 79 8.13 -2.58 6.23
CA GLN A 79 7.78 -3.70 7.08
C GLN A 79 8.27 -3.48 8.51
N GLY A 80 7.39 -3.70 9.49
CA GLY A 80 7.68 -3.48 10.91
C GLY A 80 7.30 -2.09 11.43
N ILE A 81 6.88 -1.17 10.57
CA ILE A 81 6.27 0.10 10.98
C ILE A 81 4.76 -0.08 11.01
N ASP A 82 4.15 0.23 12.15
CA ASP A 82 2.70 0.15 12.32
C ASP A 82 1.99 1.22 11.49
N GLY A 83 0.82 0.87 10.93
CA GLY A 83 0.10 1.76 10.01
C GLY A 83 0.77 2.01 8.66
N ALA A 84 1.91 1.38 8.35
CA ALA A 84 2.65 1.63 7.11
C ALA A 84 1.85 1.24 5.85
N PRO A 85 2.11 1.91 4.71
CA PRO A 85 1.33 1.72 3.50
C PRO A 85 1.32 0.29 2.97
N LYS A 86 0.15 -0.16 2.56
CA LYS A 86 -0.06 -1.40 1.79
C LYS A 86 -0.81 -1.05 0.52
N THR A 87 -0.26 -1.41 -0.62
CA THR A 87 -0.85 -1.06 -1.92
C THR A 87 -0.98 -2.29 -2.79
N SER A 88 -2.17 -2.49 -3.36
CA SER A 88 -2.42 -3.48 -4.41
C SER A 88 -2.60 -2.77 -5.75
N PHE A 89 -1.93 -3.28 -6.77
CA PHE A 89 -2.03 -2.80 -8.14
C PHE A 89 -2.62 -3.90 -9.02
N LEU A 90 -3.53 -3.54 -9.91
CA LEU A 90 -3.97 -4.38 -11.02
C LEU A 90 -3.91 -3.52 -12.28
N GLY A 91 -3.27 -4.00 -13.33
CA GLY A 91 -3.30 -3.35 -14.64
C GLY A 91 -3.51 -4.40 -15.71
N VAL A 92 -4.57 -4.27 -16.51
CA VAL A 92 -4.88 -5.17 -17.63
C VAL A 92 -5.09 -4.32 -18.86
N HIS A 93 -4.43 -4.64 -19.96
CA HIS A 93 -4.58 -3.91 -21.21
C HIS A 93 -4.34 -4.79 -22.44
N GLY A 94 -4.92 -4.39 -23.56
CA GLY A 94 -4.79 -5.11 -24.82
C GLY A 94 -5.05 -4.22 -26.02
N ALA A 95 -4.59 -4.68 -27.18
CA ALA A 95 -4.91 -4.01 -28.44
C ALA A 95 -6.29 -4.44 -28.94
N LEU A 96 -7.07 -3.47 -29.38
CA LEU A 96 -8.26 -3.71 -30.21
C LEU A 96 -7.86 -3.97 -31.67
N ASN A 97 -6.84 -3.25 -32.13
CA ASN A 97 -6.24 -3.39 -33.44
C ASN A 97 -4.83 -2.75 -33.43
N ASP A 98 -4.16 -2.75 -34.58
CA ASP A 98 -2.82 -2.16 -34.78
C ASP A 98 -2.62 -0.71 -34.35
N LYS A 99 -3.69 0.06 -34.17
CA LYS A 99 -3.69 1.49 -33.85
C LYS A 99 -4.35 1.81 -32.52
N MET A 100 -5.12 0.90 -31.94
CA MET A 100 -6.01 1.20 -30.81
C MET A 100 -5.81 0.20 -29.68
N GLY A 101 -5.69 0.69 -28.47
CA GLY A 101 -5.59 -0.10 -27.25
C GLY A 101 -6.58 0.34 -26.20
N LEU A 102 -7.00 -0.61 -25.36
CA LEU A 102 -7.79 -0.37 -24.17
C LEU A 102 -7.09 -0.94 -22.95
N GLY A 103 -7.30 -0.30 -21.80
CA GLY A 103 -6.78 -0.79 -20.54
C GLY A 103 -7.69 -0.43 -19.37
N VAL A 104 -7.57 -1.21 -18.31
CA VAL A 104 -8.16 -0.95 -17.00
C VAL A 104 -7.06 -1.10 -15.96
N LYS A 105 -6.94 -0.13 -15.05
CA LYS A 105 -6.08 -0.23 -13.87
C LYS A 105 -6.83 0.07 -12.59
N LEU A 106 -6.56 -0.71 -11.55
CA LEU A 106 -7.09 -0.54 -10.20
C LEU A 106 -5.93 -0.41 -9.24
N ASN A 107 -5.97 0.58 -8.35
CA ASN A 107 -5.02 0.75 -7.26
C ASN A 107 -5.79 0.87 -5.94
N ILE A 108 -5.49 -0.02 -5.00
CA ILE A 108 -6.06 -0.01 -3.65
C ILE A 108 -4.93 0.28 -2.70
N ASP A 109 -4.92 1.46 -2.10
CA ASP A 109 -3.90 1.89 -1.15
C ASP A 109 -4.51 2.05 0.24
N GLN A 110 -3.86 1.48 1.24
CA GLN A 110 -4.21 1.66 2.63
C GLN A 110 -2.97 2.16 3.38
N THR A 111 -3.08 3.35 3.97
CA THR A 111 -2.05 3.95 4.81
C THR A 111 -2.71 4.36 6.12
N ASP A 112 -2.45 3.59 7.18
CA ASP A 112 -3.09 3.75 8.49
C ASP A 112 -4.64 3.85 8.35
N ILE A 113 -5.24 4.94 8.84
CA ILE A 113 -6.67 5.22 8.73
C ILE A 113 -7.13 5.65 7.33
N LEU A 114 -6.22 5.93 6.41
CA LEU A 114 -6.55 6.36 5.05
C LEU A 114 -6.67 5.16 4.11
N GLN A 115 -7.77 5.10 3.36
CA GLN A 115 -7.98 4.11 2.32
C GLN A 115 -8.36 4.80 1.00
N GLN A 116 -7.60 4.51 -0.05
CA GLN A 116 -7.80 5.05 -1.39
C GLN A 116 -8.06 3.92 -2.38
N PHE A 117 -9.18 4.00 -3.08
CA PHE A 117 -9.48 3.17 -4.23
C PHE A 117 -9.43 4.04 -5.49
N ASN A 118 -8.60 3.67 -6.45
CA ASN A 118 -8.49 4.34 -7.74
C ASN A 118 -8.79 3.33 -8.84
N ALA A 119 -9.79 3.60 -9.67
CA ALA A 119 -10.07 2.84 -10.88
C ALA A 119 -9.90 3.74 -12.09
N ALA A 120 -9.20 3.28 -13.12
CA ALA A 120 -9.07 4.01 -14.36
C ALA A 120 -9.34 3.12 -15.57
N ILE A 121 -10.05 3.67 -16.55
CA ILE A 121 -10.26 3.06 -17.86
C ILE A 121 -9.54 3.94 -18.87
N SER A 122 -8.71 3.31 -19.70
CA SER A 122 -7.84 4.01 -20.64
C SER A 122 -8.10 3.60 -22.07
N TYR A 123 -7.96 4.57 -22.96
CA TYR A 123 -7.91 4.38 -24.40
C TYR A 123 -6.60 4.95 -24.94
N ALA A 124 -5.92 4.18 -25.79
CA ALA A 124 -4.71 4.60 -26.46
C ALA A 124 -4.86 4.54 -27.98
N TYR A 125 -4.29 5.53 -28.65
CA TYR A 125 -4.22 5.61 -30.10
C TYR A 125 -2.76 5.76 -30.57
N ARG A 126 -2.34 4.88 -31.46
CA ARG A 126 -0.98 4.78 -31.99
C ARG A 126 -0.92 5.25 -33.44
N ILE A 127 0.00 6.18 -33.68
CA ILE A 127 0.37 6.68 -35.01
C ILE A 127 1.71 6.07 -35.39
N LYS A 128 1.74 5.19 -36.39
CA LYS A 128 2.98 4.71 -37.01
C LYS A 128 3.55 5.85 -37.86
N LEU A 129 4.75 6.34 -37.54
CA LEU A 129 5.36 7.50 -38.20
C LEU A 129 6.11 7.13 -39.47
N ASN A 130 6.63 5.90 -39.55
CA ASN A 130 7.35 5.38 -40.69
C ASN A 130 7.29 3.84 -40.71
N GLU A 131 7.70 3.25 -41.82
CA GLU A 131 7.83 1.79 -41.96
C GLU A 131 9.04 1.23 -41.18
N VAL A 132 9.92 2.10 -40.68
CA VAL A 132 11.17 1.75 -39.97
C VAL A 132 10.92 1.43 -38.48
N GLY A 133 9.65 1.35 -38.06
CA GLY A 133 9.24 0.96 -36.71
C GLY A 133 9.29 2.09 -35.69
N SER A 134 9.03 3.34 -36.12
CA SER A 134 8.79 4.46 -35.20
C SER A 134 7.30 4.69 -35.00
N SER A 135 6.87 4.90 -33.77
CA SER A 135 5.49 5.22 -33.43
C SER A 135 5.37 6.31 -32.39
N LEU A 136 4.26 7.03 -32.45
CA LEU A 136 3.83 7.97 -31.43
C LEU A 136 2.44 7.55 -30.96
N SER A 137 2.32 7.20 -29.68
CA SER A 137 1.07 6.79 -29.06
C SER A 137 0.59 7.88 -28.10
N PHE A 138 -0.71 8.10 -28.09
CA PHE A 138 -1.40 9.01 -27.17
C PHE A 138 -2.40 8.20 -26.35
N GLY A 139 -2.44 8.42 -25.05
CA GLY A 139 -3.36 7.75 -24.14
C GLY A 139 -4.15 8.74 -23.32
N VAL A 140 -5.41 8.42 -23.07
CA VAL A 140 -6.27 9.13 -22.11
C VAL A 140 -6.92 8.14 -21.17
N SER A 141 -7.04 8.49 -19.90
CA SER A 141 -7.79 7.72 -18.91
C SER A 141 -8.90 8.57 -18.31
N GLY A 142 -10.05 7.97 -18.04
CA GLY A 142 -11.00 8.45 -17.04
C GLY A 142 -10.77 7.74 -15.72
N ILE A 143 -10.70 8.48 -14.61
CA ILE A 143 -10.44 7.96 -13.27
C ILE A 143 -11.69 8.15 -12.40
N ALA A 144 -12.07 7.11 -11.67
CA ALA A 144 -12.91 7.20 -10.48
C ALA A 144 -12.03 6.97 -9.24
N LEU A 145 -12.03 7.92 -8.32
CA LEU A 145 -11.24 7.89 -7.09
C LEU A 145 -12.19 7.94 -5.91
N GLN A 146 -12.10 6.97 -5.02
CA GLN A 146 -12.75 7.00 -3.71
C GLN A 146 -11.67 7.10 -2.63
N ASN A 147 -11.81 8.10 -1.75
CA ASN A 147 -10.93 8.27 -0.60
C ASN A 147 -11.75 8.18 0.68
N SER A 148 -11.28 7.38 1.63
CA SER A 148 -11.97 7.11 2.89
C SER A 148 -11.02 7.30 4.06
N ILE A 149 -11.55 7.84 5.16
CA ILE A 149 -10.87 8.03 6.43
C ILE A 149 -11.60 7.20 7.48
N ASN A 150 -10.95 6.13 7.94
CA ASN A 150 -11.49 5.20 8.92
C ASN A 150 -11.07 5.60 10.32
N TYR A 151 -11.76 6.59 10.89
CA TYR A 151 -11.52 7.08 12.25
C TYR A 151 -11.63 5.99 13.32
N GLY A 152 -12.36 4.90 13.05
CA GLY A 152 -12.44 3.75 13.97
C GLY A 152 -11.10 3.02 14.22
N ASP A 153 -10.14 3.17 13.32
CA ASP A 153 -8.81 2.56 13.43
C ASP A 153 -7.75 3.53 13.99
N ALA A 154 -8.09 4.79 14.20
CA ALA A 154 -7.18 5.81 14.70
C ALA A 154 -6.67 5.51 16.12
N VAL A 155 -5.37 5.73 16.36
CA VAL A 155 -4.78 5.75 17.71
C VAL A 155 -4.99 7.14 18.31
N ILE A 156 -5.87 7.23 19.30
CA ILE A 156 -6.34 8.51 19.82
C ILE A 156 -5.49 8.95 21.01
N GLY A 157 -4.90 10.14 20.89
CA GLY A 157 -4.15 10.81 21.95
C GLY A 157 -5.02 11.61 22.92
N ASN A 158 -6.19 12.10 22.50
CA ASN A 158 -7.18 12.78 23.33
C ASN A 158 -8.61 12.39 22.88
N TYR A 159 -9.34 11.69 23.74
CA TYR A 159 -10.71 11.21 23.47
C TYR A 159 -11.79 12.30 23.50
N ALA A 160 -11.42 13.56 23.76
CA ALA A 160 -12.28 14.73 23.62
C ALA A 160 -12.14 15.41 22.25
N ASP A 161 -11.27 14.91 21.35
CA ASP A 161 -11.12 15.45 20.00
C ASP A 161 -12.40 15.22 19.17
N GLU A 162 -12.99 16.31 18.69
CA GLU A 162 -14.26 16.30 17.99
C GLU A 162 -14.15 15.78 16.56
N VAL A 163 -12.96 15.81 15.95
CA VAL A 163 -12.75 15.35 14.56
C VAL A 163 -13.03 13.85 14.41
N ILE A 164 -12.80 13.07 15.46
CA ILE A 164 -12.93 11.60 15.47
C ILE A 164 -14.40 11.16 15.67
N ASN A 165 -15.23 12.07 16.18
CA ASN A 165 -16.63 11.81 16.50
C ASN A 165 -17.55 11.67 15.27
N GLY A 166 -17.05 12.02 14.08
CA GLY A 166 -17.78 11.96 12.81
C GLY A 166 -18.03 10.56 12.27
N GLY A 167 -17.36 9.56 12.84
CA GLY A 167 -17.32 8.21 12.27
C GLY A 167 -16.58 8.18 10.94
N ASP A 168 -16.46 6.99 10.36
CA ASP A 168 -15.74 6.79 9.11
C ASP A 168 -16.36 7.64 7.98
N GLN A 169 -15.52 8.38 7.27
CA GLN A 169 -15.93 9.29 6.20
C GLN A 169 -15.40 8.77 4.87
N SER A 170 -16.20 8.88 3.80
CA SER A 170 -15.76 8.49 2.46
C SER A 170 -16.35 9.43 1.43
N GLY A 171 -15.59 9.75 0.39
CA GLY A 171 -16.10 10.47 -0.76
C GLY A 171 -15.46 10.02 -2.05
N MET A 172 -16.16 10.28 -3.15
CA MET A 172 -15.78 9.86 -4.49
C MET A 172 -15.65 11.09 -5.39
N THR A 173 -14.63 11.10 -6.22
CA THR A 173 -14.36 12.14 -7.20
C THR A 173 -13.92 11.51 -8.52
N PHE A 174 -13.93 12.32 -9.58
CA PHE A 174 -13.53 11.89 -10.91
C PHE A 174 -12.36 12.73 -11.39
N ASP A 175 -11.46 12.10 -12.15
CA ASP A 175 -10.30 12.77 -12.71
C ASP A 175 -9.95 12.17 -14.08
N ALA A 176 -8.88 12.67 -14.68
CA ALA A 176 -8.35 12.18 -15.94
C ALA A 176 -6.83 12.05 -15.91
N GLU A 177 -6.32 11.24 -16.82
CA GLU A 177 -4.89 11.13 -17.12
C GLU A 177 -4.65 11.30 -18.60
N PHE A 178 -3.46 11.77 -18.95
CA PHE A 178 -3.00 11.85 -20.32
C PHE A 178 -1.57 11.35 -20.44
N GLY A 179 -1.28 10.66 -21.54
CA GLY A 179 0.01 10.07 -21.80
C GLY A 179 0.44 10.23 -23.25
N ILE A 180 1.74 10.39 -23.45
CA ILE A 180 2.40 10.31 -24.74
C ILE A 180 3.53 9.29 -24.63
N LEU A 181 3.68 8.48 -25.66
CA LEU A 181 4.76 7.52 -25.80
C LEU A 181 5.36 7.62 -27.20
N TYR A 182 6.64 7.96 -27.27
CA TYR A 182 7.43 7.90 -28.49
C TYR A 182 8.32 6.67 -28.48
N GLU A 183 8.33 5.95 -29.60
CA GLU A 183 9.08 4.72 -29.73
C GLU A 183 9.80 4.67 -31.06
N ILE A 184 11.02 4.15 -31.02
CA ILE A 184 11.82 3.88 -32.20
C ILE A 184 12.66 2.65 -31.95
N LYS A 185 12.33 1.57 -32.66
CA LYS A 185 12.97 0.25 -32.48
C LYS A 185 12.87 -0.24 -31.03
N LYS A 186 13.96 -0.12 -30.27
CA LYS A 186 14.09 -0.58 -28.88
C LYS A 186 14.18 0.54 -27.85
N PHE A 187 14.10 1.78 -28.32
CA PHE A 187 14.09 2.96 -27.47
C PHE A 187 12.65 3.39 -27.20
N LYS A 188 12.38 3.73 -25.94
CA LYS A 188 11.11 4.32 -25.51
C LYS A 188 11.38 5.64 -24.80
N LEU A 189 10.51 6.61 -25.05
CA LEU A 189 10.43 7.87 -24.33
C LEU A 189 8.96 8.16 -24.02
N GLY A 190 8.61 8.15 -22.75
CA GLY A 190 7.26 8.38 -22.28
C GLY A 190 7.14 9.64 -21.44
N VAL A 191 6.03 10.34 -21.58
CA VAL A 191 5.59 11.37 -20.64
C VAL A 191 4.12 11.14 -20.31
N ALA A 192 3.74 11.31 -19.06
CA ALA A 192 2.36 11.16 -18.61
C ALA A 192 2.05 12.17 -17.52
N SER A 193 0.79 12.57 -17.44
CA SER A 193 0.26 13.35 -16.33
C SER A 193 -0.99 12.68 -15.80
N SER A 194 -1.07 12.55 -14.48
CA SER A 194 -2.24 12.09 -13.75
C SER A 194 -2.81 13.22 -12.90
N HIS A 195 -4.08 13.08 -12.53
CA HIS A 195 -4.84 14.07 -11.78
C HIS A 195 -4.94 15.42 -12.53
N LEU A 196 -5.35 15.38 -13.80
CA LEU A 196 -5.42 16.56 -14.67
C LEU A 196 -6.37 17.65 -14.15
N PHE A 197 -7.41 17.27 -13.41
CA PHE A 197 -8.38 18.20 -12.82
C PHE A 197 -8.07 18.56 -11.38
N GLU A 198 -7.02 17.98 -10.78
CA GLU A 198 -6.65 18.20 -9.38
C GLU A 198 -7.83 17.96 -8.44
N SER A 199 -8.62 16.92 -8.75
CA SER A 199 -9.91 16.76 -8.11
C SER A 199 -9.77 16.36 -6.65
N GLY A 200 -10.61 16.96 -5.80
CA GLY A 200 -10.63 16.75 -4.36
C GLY A 200 -11.81 15.92 -3.88
N VAL A 201 -11.73 15.50 -2.63
CA VAL A 201 -12.82 14.89 -1.88
C VAL A 201 -13.09 15.73 -0.63
N ASP A 202 -14.32 16.22 -0.49
CA ASP A 202 -14.75 16.97 0.69
C ASP A 202 -15.22 16.01 1.79
N TYR A 203 -14.81 16.30 3.02
CA TYR A 203 -15.21 15.61 4.24
C TYR A 203 -15.91 16.58 5.18
N ASP A 204 -17.00 16.13 5.80
CA ASP A 204 -17.67 16.91 6.83
C ASP A 204 -16.85 16.90 8.12
N VAL A 205 -16.59 18.09 8.68
CA VAL A 205 -15.96 18.21 10.00
C VAL A 205 -17.05 18.13 11.07
N PRO A 206 -17.02 17.15 11.98
CA PRO A 206 -18.09 16.98 12.97
C PRO A 206 -18.22 18.19 13.90
N ASN A 207 -19.46 18.59 14.21
CA ASN A 207 -19.83 19.72 15.08
C ASN A 207 -19.36 21.11 14.63
N GLU A 208 -18.71 21.21 13.48
CA GLU A 208 -18.39 22.45 12.82
C GLU A 208 -19.15 22.48 11.50
N ASN A 209 -19.84 23.59 11.16
CA ASN A 209 -20.42 23.74 9.82
C ASN A 209 -19.30 24.04 8.80
N ARG A 210 -18.30 23.16 8.73
CA ARG A 210 -17.08 23.29 7.93
C ARG A 210 -16.79 21.96 7.22
N THR A 211 -16.25 22.04 6.02
CA THR A 211 -15.74 20.90 5.26
C THR A 211 -14.21 20.95 5.20
N ALA A 212 -13.58 19.78 5.20
CA ALA A 212 -12.16 19.60 4.95
C ALA A 212 -11.99 18.93 3.59
N THR A 213 -11.30 19.59 2.66
CA THR A 213 -11.06 19.05 1.32
C THR A 213 -9.72 18.34 1.27
N PHE A 214 -9.74 17.08 0.83
CA PHE A 214 -8.56 16.35 0.42
C PHE A 214 -8.32 16.60 -1.07
N GLU A 215 -7.38 17.48 -1.39
CA GLU A 215 -7.06 17.82 -2.78
C GLU A 215 -5.96 16.93 -3.35
N ARG A 216 -6.10 16.53 -4.62
CA ARG A 216 -5.04 15.84 -5.35
C ARG A 216 -4.23 16.86 -6.13
N VAL A 217 -2.92 16.80 -5.96
CA VAL A 217 -2.00 17.56 -6.79
C VAL A 217 -1.72 16.83 -8.10
N ARG A 218 -1.74 17.58 -9.19
CA ARG A 218 -1.39 17.09 -10.53
C ARG A 218 0.02 16.51 -10.51
N GLN A 219 0.16 15.37 -11.15
CA GLN A 219 1.43 14.66 -11.19
C GLN A 219 1.94 14.57 -12.62
N PHE A 220 3.26 14.56 -12.76
CA PHE A 220 3.95 14.38 -14.01
C PHE A 220 4.96 13.26 -13.87
N ILE A 221 5.02 12.38 -14.87
CA ILE A 221 6.03 11.35 -15.00
C ILE A 221 6.67 11.51 -16.38
N ALA A 222 7.99 11.48 -16.44
CA ALA A 222 8.73 11.30 -17.68
C ALA A 222 9.71 10.15 -17.51
N TYR A 223 9.86 9.33 -18.54
CA TYR A 223 10.77 8.19 -18.48
C TYR A 223 11.33 7.84 -19.84
N SER A 224 12.42 7.09 -19.81
CA SER A 224 13.02 6.52 -21.00
C SER A 224 13.65 5.18 -20.71
N SER A 225 13.65 4.30 -21.71
CA SER A 225 14.35 3.04 -21.66
C SER A 225 14.93 2.65 -23.02
N TYR A 226 15.92 1.76 -22.99
CA TYR A 226 16.47 1.17 -24.20
C TYR A 226 16.78 -0.31 -23.96
N GLN A 227 16.23 -1.21 -24.77
CA GLN A 227 16.54 -2.63 -24.69
C GLN A 227 17.80 -2.96 -25.51
N PHE A 228 18.88 -3.33 -24.84
CA PHE A 228 20.09 -3.89 -25.44
C PHE A 228 19.96 -5.41 -25.55
N ASP A 229 20.27 -5.97 -26.73
CA ASP A 229 20.55 -7.40 -26.86
C ASP A 229 22.06 -7.58 -26.69
N LEU A 230 22.49 -8.08 -25.54
CA LEU A 230 23.92 -8.30 -25.28
C LEU A 230 24.41 -9.52 -26.08
N ASN A 231 23.55 -10.52 -26.22
CA ASN A 231 23.71 -11.71 -27.07
C ASN A 231 22.34 -12.39 -27.24
N GLU A 232 22.29 -13.57 -27.87
CA GLU A 232 21.03 -14.31 -28.10
C GLU A 232 20.31 -14.76 -26.82
N GLN A 233 20.99 -14.77 -25.68
CA GLN A 233 20.44 -15.23 -24.40
C GLN A 233 20.21 -14.10 -23.41
N TRP A 234 20.92 -12.97 -23.52
CA TRP A 234 20.90 -11.90 -22.53
C TRP A 234 20.41 -10.59 -23.12
N THR A 235 19.42 -10.00 -22.46
CA THR A 235 18.98 -8.63 -22.70
C THR A 235 19.24 -7.74 -21.50
N LEU A 236 19.42 -6.44 -21.71
CA LEU A 236 19.58 -5.45 -20.66
C LEU A 236 18.74 -4.21 -21.00
N GLU A 237 17.89 -3.80 -20.09
CA GLU A 237 17.06 -2.61 -20.20
C GLU A 237 17.37 -1.65 -19.04
N PRO A 238 18.27 -0.66 -19.23
CA PRO A 238 18.30 0.51 -18.39
C PRO A 238 17.00 1.32 -18.54
N PHE A 239 16.51 1.83 -17.43
CA PHE A 239 15.31 2.64 -17.33
C PHE A 239 15.57 3.82 -16.40
N VAL A 240 15.21 5.02 -16.84
CA VAL A 240 15.27 6.23 -16.03
C VAL A 240 13.88 6.82 -15.96
N LEU A 241 13.44 7.17 -14.75
CA LEU A 241 12.16 7.79 -14.46
C LEU A 241 12.40 9.05 -13.65
N VAL A 242 11.71 10.12 -14.01
CA VAL A 242 11.55 11.30 -13.18
C VAL A 242 10.07 11.52 -12.95
N ARG A 243 9.70 11.91 -11.74
CA ARG A 243 8.33 12.24 -11.40
C ARG A 243 8.26 13.48 -10.54
N ASN A 244 7.18 14.21 -10.70
CA ASN A 244 6.81 15.33 -9.86
C ASN A 244 5.39 15.13 -9.36
N GLN A 245 5.19 15.28 -8.05
CA GLN A 245 3.89 15.12 -7.40
C GLN A 245 3.49 16.42 -6.68
N GLY A 246 3.67 17.56 -7.34
CA GLY A 246 3.41 18.88 -6.78
C GLY A 246 4.67 19.68 -6.45
N PRO A 247 4.52 20.92 -5.96
CA PRO A 247 5.65 21.81 -5.65
C PRO A 247 6.64 21.16 -4.68
N GLY A 248 7.92 21.11 -5.06
CA GLY A 248 8.99 20.54 -4.21
C GLY A 248 9.08 19.01 -4.16
N SER A 249 8.15 18.27 -4.78
CA SER A 249 8.10 16.80 -4.76
C SER A 249 8.71 16.19 -6.03
N PHE A 250 9.94 16.59 -6.35
CA PHE A 250 10.67 16.02 -7.49
C PHE A 250 11.44 14.78 -7.04
N GLN A 251 11.26 13.67 -7.76
CA GLN A 251 11.96 12.42 -7.49
C GLN A 251 12.49 11.80 -8.78
N PHE A 252 13.72 11.29 -8.74
CA PHE A 252 14.28 10.47 -9.80
C PHE A 252 14.44 9.01 -9.38
N GLU A 253 14.33 8.11 -10.34
CA GLU A 253 14.66 6.69 -10.23
C GLU A 253 15.50 6.27 -11.43
N ILE A 254 16.53 5.48 -11.17
CA ILE A 254 17.32 4.80 -12.20
C ILE A 254 17.34 3.31 -11.88
N ASN A 255 17.09 2.47 -12.87
CA ASN A 255 17.18 1.03 -12.72
C ASN A 255 17.67 0.36 -13.99
N ALA A 256 18.04 -0.90 -13.85
CA ALA A 256 18.36 -1.77 -14.96
C ALA A 256 17.75 -3.15 -14.70
N LEU A 257 17.09 -3.69 -15.71
CA LEU A 257 16.51 -5.03 -15.72
C LEU A 257 17.21 -5.86 -16.79
N THR A 258 17.72 -7.02 -16.44
CA THR A 258 18.29 -7.98 -17.39
C THR A 258 17.43 -9.23 -17.45
N ALA A 259 17.30 -9.82 -18.64
CA ALA A 259 16.62 -11.08 -18.82
C ALA A 259 17.56 -12.12 -19.43
N TYR A 260 17.54 -13.33 -18.89
CA TYR A 260 18.21 -14.51 -19.43
C TYR A 260 17.19 -15.44 -20.08
N LYS A 261 17.33 -15.64 -21.39
CA LYS A 261 16.44 -16.44 -22.27
C LYS A 261 14.97 -16.11 -22.08
N GLU A 262 14.66 -14.85 -21.76
CA GLU A 262 13.30 -14.39 -21.46
C GLU A 262 12.59 -15.21 -20.36
N THR A 263 13.37 -15.93 -19.53
CA THR A 263 12.88 -16.83 -18.48
C THR A 263 13.20 -16.28 -17.09
N LEU A 264 14.46 -15.89 -16.86
CA LEU A 264 14.91 -15.32 -15.59
C LEU A 264 15.11 -13.82 -15.77
N TYR A 265 14.50 -13.02 -14.90
CA TYR A 265 14.65 -11.58 -14.85
C TYR A 265 15.36 -11.18 -13.56
N LEU A 266 16.40 -10.37 -13.68
CA LEU A 266 17.14 -9.81 -12.54
C LEU A 266 17.20 -8.30 -12.69
N GLY A 267 16.85 -7.56 -11.65
CA GLY A 267 16.82 -6.11 -11.70
C GLY A 267 17.45 -5.48 -10.48
N VAL A 268 18.12 -4.36 -10.71
CA VAL A 268 18.63 -3.48 -9.67
C VAL A 268 18.20 -2.05 -9.95
N GLY A 269 17.97 -1.26 -8.91
CA GLY A 269 17.58 0.12 -9.05
C GLY A 269 17.86 0.96 -7.84
N TYR A 270 17.73 2.26 -8.03
CA TYR A 270 17.82 3.27 -6.99
C TYR A 270 16.70 4.28 -7.21
N ARG A 271 15.85 4.45 -6.20
CA ARG A 271 14.80 5.47 -6.14
C ARG A 271 15.17 6.49 -5.09
N GLN A 272 15.32 7.74 -5.50
CA GLN A 272 15.60 8.85 -4.59
C GLN A 272 14.51 8.93 -3.50
N GLU A 273 14.90 9.22 -2.26
CA GLU A 273 14.00 9.29 -1.08
C GLU A 273 13.31 7.98 -0.67
N ALA A 274 13.59 6.87 -1.37
CA ALA A 274 13.14 5.55 -0.97
C ALA A 274 14.34 4.63 -0.68
N GLY A 275 15.15 4.32 -1.70
CA GLY A 275 16.38 3.56 -1.55
C GLY A 275 16.69 2.61 -2.71
N TYR A 276 17.37 1.50 -2.40
CA TYR A 276 17.85 0.53 -3.39
C TYR A 276 16.82 -0.56 -3.64
N ILE A 277 16.61 -0.94 -4.88
CA ILE A 277 15.61 -1.93 -5.29
C ILE A 277 16.33 -3.13 -5.88
N GLY A 278 16.09 -4.33 -5.33
CA GLY A 278 16.43 -5.60 -5.94
C GLY A 278 15.16 -6.26 -6.50
N ARG A 279 15.24 -6.83 -7.69
CA ARG A 279 14.13 -7.52 -8.36
C ARG A 279 14.58 -8.88 -8.88
N VAL A 280 13.74 -9.87 -8.71
CA VAL A 280 13.86 -11.17 -9.36
C VAL A 280 12.50 -11.57 -9.93
N GLY A 281 12.49 -12.07 -11.15
CA GLY A 281 11.28 -12.52 -11.82
C GLY A 281 11.55 -13.79 -12.60
N PHE A 282 10.50 -14.61 -12.72
CA PHE A 282 10.53 -15.85 -13.47
C PHE A 282 9.31 -15.93 -14.38
N GLN A 283 9.55 -16.18 -15.66
CA GLN A 283 8.54 -16.64 -16.60
C GLN A 283 8.31 -18.12 -16.31
N ILE A 284 7.19 -18.46 -15.67
CA ILE A 284 6.88 -19.82 -15.22
C ILE A 284 6.39 -20.66 -16.40
N THR A 285 5.51 -20.08 -17.22
CA THR A 285 5.01 -20.64 -18.48
C THR A 285 5.06 -19.55 -19.54
N ASP A 286 4.75 -19.86 -20.81
CA ASP A 286 4.69 -18.83 -21.87
C ASP A 286 3.69 -17.69 -21.61
N GLN A 287 2.79 -17.86 -20.63
CA GLN A 287 1.70 -16.94 -20.31
C GLN A 287 1.84 -16.38 -18.89
N LEU A 288 2.33 -17.18 -17.94
CA LEU A 288 2.37 -16.82 -16.52
C LEU A 288 3.78 -16.42 -16.08
N MET A 289 3.89 -15.29 -15.40
CA MET A 289 5.11 -14.86 -14.72
C MET A 289 4.85 -14.55 -13.25
N ALA A 290 5.87 -14.75 -12.43
CA ALA A 290 5.89 -14.27 -11.05
C ALA A 290 7.16 -13.44 -10.81
N ALA A 291 7.04 -12.40 -10.00
CA ALA A 291 8.19 -11.58 -9.63
C ALA A 291 8.11 -11.12 -8.17
N TYR A 292 9.28 -10.90 -7.60
CA TYR A 292 9.46 -10.38 -6.26
C TYR A 292 10.46 -9.21 -6.29
N ALA A 293 10.14 -8.15 -5.57
CA ALA A 293 10.97 -6.99 -5.40
C ALA A 293 11.14 -6.67 -3.91
N TYR A 294 12.37 -6.32 -3.56
CA TYR A 294 12.73 -5.83 -2.23
C TYR A 294 13.35 -4.44 -2.36
N GLU A 295 12.78 -3.46 -1.67
CA GLU A 295 13.29 -2.10 -1.60
C GLU A 295 13.89 -1.84 -0.22
N PHE A 296 15.21 -1.72 -0.18
CA PHE A 296 15.98 -1.39 1.01
C PHE A 296 15.96 0.12 1.21
N GLY A 297 15.33 0.56 2.31
CA GLY A 297 15.21 1.96 2.66
C GLY A 297 16.55 2.58 3.05
N ASN A 298 16.93 3.72 2.46
CA ASN A 298 18.18 4.41 2.80
C ASN A 298 18.00 5.81 3.39
N THR A 299 16.77 6.34 3.43
CA THR A 299 16.46 7.66 3.97
C THR A 299 15.10 7.68 4.67
N GLY A 300 14.89 8.67 5.54
CA GLY A 300 13.59 8.92 6.19
C GLY A 300 13.08 7.73 7.00
N VAL A 301 11.76 7.54 7.00
CA VAL A 301 11.09 6.43 7.68
C VAL A 301 11.54 5.07 7.14
N ALA A 302 11.82 4.97 5.84
CA ALA A 302 12.25 3.75 5.18
C ALA A 302 13.55 3.17 5.78
N ALA A 303 14.49 4.03 6.20
CA ALA A 303 15.79 3.64 6.75
C ALA A 303 15.70 2.89 8.10
N TYR A 304 14.59 3.03 8.82
CA TYR A 304 14.36 2.38 10.12
C TYR A 304 13.41 1.19 10.03
N SER A 305 13.03 0.79 8.82
CA SER A 305 12.10 -0.31 8.57
C SER A 305 12.82 -1.60 8.17
N GLY A 306 12.09 -2.71 8.16
CA GLY A 306 12.53 -3.99 7.58
C GLY A 306 12.63 -3.98 6.04
N GLY A 307 12.43 -2.84 5.39
CA GLY A 307 12.35 -2.68 3.94
C GLY A 307 10.92 -2.84 3.41
N SER A 308 10.75 -2.61 2.12
CA SER A 308 9.46 -2.79 1.43
C SER A 308 9.49 -4.02 0.53
N HIS A 309 8.41 -4.78 0.54
CA HIS A 309 8.28 -6.02 -0.22
C HIS A 309 7.17 -5.87 -1.26
N GLU A 310 7.39 -6.34 -2.49
CA GLU A 310 6.33 -6.40 -3.51
C GLU A 310 6.36 -7.74 -4.23
N PHE A 311 5.21 -8.38 -4.34
CA PHE A 311 5.00 -9.60 -5.10
C PHE A 311 4.10 -9.31 -6.28
N MET A 312 4.42 -9.86 -7.46
CA MET A 312 3.63 -9.70 -8.68
C MET A 312 3.35 -11.05 -9.32
N LEU A 313 2.14 -11.18 -9.84
CA LEU A 313 1.78 -12.17 -10.86
C LEU A 313 1.41 -11.44 -12.15
N GLY A 314 1.99 -11.87 -13.27
CA GLY A 314 1.70 -11.36 -14.59
C GLY A 314 1.14 -12.46 -15.48
N TYR A 315 0.19 -12.10 -16.34
CA TYR A 315 -0.42 -13.00 -17.30
C TYR A 315 -0.47 -12.35 -18.68
N ARG A 316 -0.07 -13.09 -19.71
CA ARG A 316 -0.10 -12.66 -21.12
C ARG A 316 -0.81 -13.71 -21.96
N LEU A 317 -1.88 -13.31 -22.63
CA LEU A 317 -2.64 -14.16 -23.55
C LEU A 317 -1.95 -14.16 -24.93
N GLY A 318 -1.78 -15.34 -25.53
CA GLY A 318 -1.12 -15.51 -26.84
C GLY A 318 0.37 -15.85 -26.75
N GLY A 319 0.70 -16.76 -25.83
CA GLY A 319 2.04 -17.12 -25.35
C GLY A 319 3.19 -17.16 -26.36
N SER A 320 4.36 -16.84 -25.80
CA SER A 320 5.71 -16.89 -26.36
C SER A 320 6.24 -15.58 -27.01
N THR A 321 7.01 -14.83 -26.20
CA THR A 321 7.99 -13.85 -26.68
C THR A 321 9.02 -14.49 -27.62
N ALA A 322 9.32 -15.78 -27.45
CA ALA A 322 10.17 -16.54 -28.37
C ALA A 322 9.52 -16.68 -29.76
N ASN A 323 8.21 -16.95 -29.85
CA ASN A 323 7.53 -16.99 -31.15
C ASN A 323 7.34 -15.60 -31.74
N VAL A 324 7.11 -14.53 -30.97
CA VAL A 324 6.99 -13.17 -31.50
C VAL A 324 8.35 -12.63 -31.97
N ASN A 325 9.45 -12.88 -31.24
CA ASN A 325 10.79 -12.47 -31.66
C ASN A 325 11.34 -13.36 -32.79
N LYS A 326 10.94 -14.63 -32.87
CA LYS A 326 11.25 -15.53 -33.99
C LYS A 326 10.40 -15.23 -35.23
N LEU A 327 9.09 -14.98 -35.11
CA LEU A 327 8.25 -14.51 -36.22
C LEU A 327 8.69 -13.12 -36.71
N ASN A 328 9.07 -12.19 -35.84
CA ASN A 328 9.57 -10.88 -36.28
C ASN A 328 10.98 -10.96 -36.89
N ARG A 329 11.77 -12.02 -36.61
CA ARG A 329 13.03 -12.35 -37.30
C ARG A 329 12.80 -13.07 -38.63
N GLU A 330 11.79 -13.94 -38.72
CA GLU A 330 11.58 -14.88 -39.83
C GLU A 330 10.53 -14.40 -40.84
N LEU A 331 9.49 -13.70 -40.40
CA LEU A 331 8.47 -13.09 -41.23
C LEU A 331 8.72 -11.58 -41.32
N GLY A 332 9.46 -11.20 -42.38
CA GLY A 332 9.12 -9.96 -43.08
C GLY A 332 7.63 -9.93 -43.44
N PRO A 333 7.08 -8.78 -43.88
CA PRO A 333 5.65 -8.54 -43.84
C PRO A 333 4.89 -9.54 -44.74
N LYS A 334 4.19 -10.50 -44.10
CA LYS A 334 2.93 -11.18 -44.50
C LYS A 334 2.87 -12.59 -43.89
N VAL A 335 1.74 -12.96 -43.28
CA VAL A 335 0.90 -14.16 -43.58
C VAL A 335 -0.24 -14.27 -42.54
N THR A 336 -1.43 -14.72 -43.00
CA THR A 336 -2.78 -14.54 -42.43
C THR A 336 -3.25 -15.71 -41.54
N GLU A 337 -4.04 -15.40 -40.49
CA GLU A 337 -4.37 -16.16 -39.26
C GLU A 337 -5.22 -17.45 -39.35
N LYS A 338 -5.58 -17.99 -40.52
CA LYS A 338 -6.72 -18.94 -40.59
C LYS A 338 -6.44 -20.41 -40.20
N GLN A 339 -5.21 -20.81 -39.91
CA GLN A 339 -4.84 -22.22 -39.67
C GLN A 339 -4.55 -22.57 -38.20
N ALA A 340 -4.41 -21.58 -37.30
CA ALA A 340 -4.03 -21.83 -35.90
C ALA A 340 -5.23 -22.15 -34.97
N SER A 341 -6.47 -21.92 -35.42
CA SER A 341 -7.67 -21.99 -34.56
C SER A 341 -8.26 -23.40 -34.38
N GLU A 342 -7.89 -24.37 -35.22
CA GLU A 342 -8.49 -25.71 -35.20
C GLU A 342 -7.70 -26.70 -34.31
N SER A 343 -6.38 -26.53 -34.18
CA SER A 343 -5.56 -27.45 -33.37
C SER A 343 -5.66 -27.25 -31.86
N ILE A 344 -6.14 -26.09 -31.39
CA ILE A 344 -6.19 -25.75 -29.95
C ILE A 344 -7.41 -26.38 -29.24
N LYS A 345 -8.46 -26.73 -29.99
CA LYS A 345 -9.69 -27.29 -29.40
C LYS A 345 -9.53 -28.73 -28.93
N GLU A 346 -8.77 -29.56 -29.64
CA GLU A 346 -8.63 -30.99 -29.30
C GLU A 346 -7.76 -31.20 -28.05
N GLU A 347 -6.70 -30.41 -27.85
CA GLU A 347 -5.80 -30.57 -26.70
C GLU A 347 -6.40 -30.08 -25.36
N THR A 348 -7.46 -29.26 -25.43
CA THR A 348 -8.10 -28.69 -24.23
C THR A 348 -9.11 -29.66 -23.61
N GLU A 349 -9.68 -30.59 -24.37
CA GLU A 349 -10.67 -31.55 -23.87
C GLU A 349 -10.04 -32.73 -23.13
N GLU A 350 -8.81 -33.14 -23.47
CA GLU A 350 -8.09 -34.23 -22.78
C GLU A 350 -7.61 -33.82 -21.37
N LYS A 351 -7.07 -32.60 -21.21
CA LYS A 351 -6.52 -32.13 -19.91
C LYS A 351 -7.59 -31.86 -18.84
N VAL A 352 -8.86 -31.70 -19.23
CA VAL A 352 -9.96 -31.45 -18.29
C VAL A 352 -10.44 -32.75 -17.63
N GLN A 353 -10.25 -33.92 -18.24
CA GLN A 353 -10.66 -35.19 -17.66
C GLN A 353 -9.68 -35.70 -16.58
N GLU A 354 -8.39 -35.41 -16.73
CA GLU A 354 -7.33 -35.86 -15.82
C GLU A 354 -7.41 -35.19 -14.43
N ILE A 355 -7.86 -33.94 -14.37
CA ILE A 355 -7.98 -33.17 -13.11
C ILE A 355 -9.19 -33.61 -12.26
N VAL A 356 -10.21 -34.23 -12.88
CA VAL A 356 -11.43 -34.63 -12.17
C VAL A 356 -11.25 -35.94 -11.38
N GLU A 357 -10.27 -36.78 -11.74
CA GLU A 357 -9.99 -38.03 -11.01
C GLU A 357 -9.12 -37.82 -9.75
N GLU A 358 -8.33 -36.76 -9.68
CA GLU A 358 -7.37 -36.53 -8.58
C GLU A 358 -8.00 -35.96 -7.29
N LEU A 359 -9.28 -35.56 -7.32
CA LEU A 359 -9.98 -34.91 -6.18
C LEU A 359 -10.79 -35.85 -5.27
N LYS A 360 -10.53 -37.17 -5.26
CA LYS A 360 -11.35 -38.15 -4.51
C LYS A 360 -10.77 -38.78 -3.24
N GLU A 361 -9.62 -38.34 -2.72
CA GLU A 361 -9.10 -38.91 -1.46
C GLU A 361 -8.66 -37.87 -0.42
N GLU A 362 -9.43 -37.72 0.66
CA GLU A 362 -9.01 -37.05 1.90
C GLU A 362 -8.90 -38.05 3.06
N LYS A 363 -7.79 -37.98 3.82
CA LYS A 363 -7.58 -38.70 5.09
C LYS A 363 -7.65 -37.74 6.29
N PRO A 364 -8.22 -38.16 7.45
CA PRO A 364 -8.48 -37.28 8.58
C PRO A 364 -7.29 -37.09 9.54
N ILE A 365 -7.19 -35.90 10.14
CA ILE A 365 -6.15 -35.47 11.09
C ILE A 365 -6.69 -35.49 12.53
N THR A 366 -5.96 -36.14 13.45
CA THR A 366 -6.24 -36.21 14.91
C THR A 366 -5.53 -35.14 15.75
N LYS A 367 -6.22 -34.62 16.78
CA LYS A 367 -5.78 -33.56 17.72
C LYS A 367 -4.83 -34.06 18.82
N PRO A 368 -3.86 -33.25 19.31
CA PRO A 368 -3.08 -33.56 20.50
C PRO A 368 -3.66 -32.94 21.79
N LYS A 369 -3.31 -33.58 22.92
CA LYS A 369 -3.78 -33.36 24.32
C LYS A 369 -2.69 -32.63 25.13
N ILE A 370 -3.10 -31.80 26.10
CA ILE A 370 -2.26 -30.93 26.95
C ILE A 370 -2.13 -31.54 28.36
N ASP A 371 -0.94 -31.46 28.97
CA ASP A 371 -0.67 -31.76 30.39
C ASP A 371 -0.10 -30.52 31.14
N PRO A 372 -0.20 -30.44 32.49
CA PRO A 372 -0.24 -29.18 33.25
C PRO A 372 1.09 -28.74 33.94
N LEU A 373 1.16 -27.46 34.34
CA LEU A 373 2.27 -26.82 35.07
C LEU A 373 2.14 -26.89 36.62
N PRO A 374 3.27 -26.81 37.37
CA PRO A 374 3.34 -27.03 38.83
C PRO A 374 3.20 -25.77 39.73
N GLU A 375 3.09 -26.04 41.03
CA GLU A 375 2.62 -25.22 42.16
C GLU A 375 3.55 -24.14 42.77
N LYS A 376 2.89 -23.31 43.61
CA LYS A 376 3.24 -22.12 44.42
C LYS A 376 4.38 -22.24 45.45
N LYS A 377 4.92 -21.06 45.85
CA LYS A 377 5.49 -20.78 47.19
C LYS A 377 4.90 -19.50 47.83
N ILE A 378 4.97 -19.45 49.16
CA ILE A 378 4.21 -18.66 50.16
C ILE A 378 5.05 -17.49 50.72
N VAL A 379 4.42 -16.34 51.04
CA VAL A 379 4.77 -15.37 52.12
C VAL A 379 3.47 -14.63 52.51
N GLU A 380 2.82 -14.91 53.65
CA GLU A 380 2.90 -14.34 55.02
C GLU A 380 1.96 -13.13 55.27
N LYS A 381 1.20 -13.21 56.38
CA LYS A 381 -0.10 -12.53 56.64
C LYS A 381 0.04 -11.23 57.45
N THR A 382 -0.83 -10.26 57.17
CA THR A 382 -1.29 -9.22 58.12
C THR A 382 -2.82 -9.27 58.31
N SER A 383 -3.29 -8.73 59.44
CA SER A 383 -4.53 -9.08 60.15
C SER A 383 -5.87 -8.59 59.51
N PRO A 384 -6.99 -9.35 59.58
CA PRO A 384 -8.18 -9.16 58.72
C PRO A 384 -9.29 -8.21 59.21
N ALA A 385 -9.16 -7.55 60.37
CA ALA A 385 -10.35 -6.98 61.02
C ALA A 385 -10.67 -5.50 60.67
N GLN A 386 -9.71 -4.71 60.19
CA GLN A 386 -9.96 -3.31 59.77
C GLN A 386 -10.24 -3.14 58.27
N ILE A 387 -9.90 -4.17 57.48
CA ILE A 387 -9.93 -4.20 56.01
C ILE A 387 -11.38 -4.23 55.46
N ASN A 388 -12.32 -4.88 56.15
CA ASN A 388 -13.68 -5.12 55.61
C ASN A 388 -14.62 -3.90 55.52
N LYS A 389 -14.35 -2.80 56.25
CA LYS A 389 -15.23 -1.61 56.21
C LYS A 389 -14.80 -0.63 55.11
N GLU A 390 -13.49 -0.39 54.98
CA GLU A 390 -12.93 0.48 53.92
C GLU A 390 -13.04 -0.15 52.53
N LEU A 391 -13.01 -1.49 52.41
CA LEU A 391 -13.17 -2.17 51.12
C LEU A 391 -14.58 -2.13 50.56
N LYS A 392 -15.62 -2.18 51.41
CA LYS A 392 -17.00 -1.95 50.96
C LYS A 392 -17.18 -0.53 50.41
N GLU A 393 -16.50 0.46 50.98
CA GLU A 393 -16.48 1.84 50.48
C GLU A 393 -15.64 1.99 49.20
N ALA A 394 -14.55 1.22 49.04
CA ALA A 394 -13.76 1.18 47.80
C ALA A 394 -14.51 0.51 46.61
N PHE A 395 -15.41 -0.44 46.89
CA PHE A 395 -16.31 -1.02 45.88
C PHE A 395 -17.61 -0.20 45.67
N GLN A 396 -17.99 0.66 46.63
CA GLN A 396 -19.16 1.56 46.50
C GLN A 396 -18.83 2.90 45.83
N ASN A 397 -17.58 3.35 45.90
CA ASN A 397 -17.10 4.48 45.13
C ASN A 397 -16.54 3.97 43.82
N ASP A 398 -17.39 3.85 42.80
CA ASP A 398 -17.06 3.74 41.37
C ASP A 398 -15.62 4.22 41.10
N ILE A 399 -14.67 3.29 40.94
CA ILE A 399 -13.29 3.69 40.67
C ILE A 399 -13.25 4.15 39.22
N LYS A 400 -13.37 5.47 39.05
CA LYS A 400 -13.45 6.15 37.75
C LYS A 400 -12.05 6.38 37.22
N PHE A 401 -11.73 5.76 36.10
CA PHE A 401 -10.49 6.01 35.35
C PHE A 401 -10.79 7.00 34.24
N GLU A 402 -10.17 8.18 34.29
CA GLU A 402 -10.12 9.06 33.14
C GLU A 402 -8.94 8.64 32.26
N PHE A 403 -9.24 8.04 31.11
CA PHE A 403 -8.23 7.75 30.09
C PHE A 403 -8.07 8.99 29.22
N GLU A 404 -7.01 9.76 29.43
CA GLU A 404 -6.64 10.83 28.50
C GLU A 404 -5.86 10.30 27.29
N SER A 405 -5.15 9.16 27.40
CA SER A 405 -4.25 8.66 26.34
C SER A 405 -4.26 7.13 26.19
N THR A 406 -4.05 6.64 24.97
CA THR A 406 -3.86 5.22 24.62
C THR A 406 -2.41 4.76 24.71
N ASN A 407 -1.43 5.64 24.92
CA ASN A 407 -0.04 5.22 25.02
C ASN A 407 0.16 4.40 26.30
N LYS A 408 0.57 3.13 26.13
CA LYS A 408 0.96 2.23 27.24
C LYS A 408 1.99 2.86 28.18
N GLU A 409 2.82 3.77 27.65
CA GLU A 409 3.86 4.49 28.40
C GLU A 409 3.34 5.74 29.15
N ASN A 410 2.19 6.30 28.76
CA ASN A 410 1.57 7.47 29.42
C ASN A 410 0.24 7.14 30.12
N SER A 411 -0.07 5.86 30.31
CA SER A 411 -1.21 5.46 31.12
C SER A 411 -0.97 5.86 32.57
N THR A 412 -1.79 6.75 33.11
CA THR A 412 -1.86 7.21 34.52
C THR A 412 -2.18 6.09 35.52
N ILE A 413 -2.01 4.82 35.14
CA ILE A 413 -2.25 3.63 35.96
C ILE A 413 -1.00 3.28 36.79
N GLY A 414 0.16 3.89 36.52
CA GLY A 414 1.43 3.59 37.21
C GLY A 414 1.42 3.68 38.74
N LYS A 415 0.47 4.41 39.34
CA LYS A 415 0.19 4.43 40.79
C LYS A 415 -1.29 4.69 41.03
N ASN A 416 -2.10 3.64 41.16
CA ASN A 416 -3.51 3.77 41.52
C ASN A 416 -3.80 3.03 42.83
N GLU A 417 -3.90 3.78 43.92
CA GLU A 417 -4.12 3.23 45.27
C GLU A 417 -5.40 2.39 45.36
N SER A 418 -6.43 2.70 44.55
CA SER A 418 -7.68 1.95 44.54
C SER A 418 -7.55 0.59 43.84
N LEU A 419 -6.79 0.51 42.73
CA LEU A 419 -6.49 -0.77 42.09
C LEU A 419 -5.55 -1.64 42.92
N ASP A 420 -4.60 -1.02 43.64
CA ASP A 420 -3.75 -1.75 44.58
C ASP A 420 -4.59 -2.39 45.70
N LYS A 421 -5.58 -1.67 46.26
CA LYS A 421 -6.52 -2.22 47.25
C LYS A 421 -7.39 -3.35 46.69
N ILE A 422 -7.88 -3.21 45.46
CA ILE A 422 -8.63 -4.29 44.79
C ILE A 422 -7.74 -5.51 44.58
N ALA A 423 -6.52 -5.32 44.09
CA ALA A 423 -5.58 -6.41 43.88
C ALA A 423 -5.27 -7.15 45.19
N GLN A 424 -5.01 -6.40 46.26
CA GLN A 424 -4.82 -6.96 47.59
C GLN A 424 -6.02 -7.80 48.03
N TYR A 425 -7.24 -7.26 47.93
CA TYR A 425 -8.46 -7.98 48.31
C TYR A 425 -8.67 -9.27 47.52
N LEU A 426 -8.45 -9.24 46.20
CA LEU A 426 -8.60 -10.44 45.36
C LEU A 426 -7.51 -11.49 45.64
N ASN A 427 -6.29 -11.05 45.95
CA ASN A 427 -5.21 -11.94 46.36
C ASN A 427 -5.48 -12.60 47.73
N GLU A 428 -6.08 -11.87 48.66
CA GLU A 428 -6.47 -12.35 49.99
C GLU A 428 -7.71 -13.26 49.95
N ASN A 429 -8.54 -13.16 48.90
CA ASN A 429 -9.79 -13.91 48.76
C ASN A 429 -9.88 -14.63 47.40
N PRO A 430 -9.21 -15.79 47.23
CA PRO A 430 -9.14 -16.51 45.94
C PRO A 430 -10.48 -17.02 45.40
N ASP A 431 -11.52 -17.14 46.24
CA ASP A 431 -12.88 -17.53 45.86
C ASP A 431 -13.65 -16.38 45.20
N LYS A 432 -13.23 -15.13 45.43
CA LYS A 432 -13.92 -13.95 44.91
C LYS A 432 -13.56 -13.68 43.47
N LYS A 433 -14.57 -13.31 42.70
CA LYS A 433 -14.46 -12.95 41.29
C LYS A 433 -15.03 -11.57 41.05
N VAL A 434 -14.54 -10.88 40.02
CA VAL A 434 -15.01 -9.55 39.60
C VAL A 434 -15.33 -9.52 38.11
N ILE A 435 -16.28 -8.67 37.74
CA ILE A 435 -16.55 -8.27 36.35
C ILE A 435 -15.97 -6.87 36.16
N LEU A 436 -15.07 -6.75 35.20
CA LEU A 436 -14.49 -5.51 34.70
C LEU A 436 -15.34 -5.04 33.52
N LYS A 437 -16.22 -4.07 33.77
CA LYS A 437 -17.09 -3.49 32.76
C LYS A 437 -16.45 -2.25 32.16
N GLY A 438 -16.15 -2.25 30.87
CA GLY A 438 -15.69 -1.03 30.19
C GLY A 438 -16.87 -0.22 29.65
N HIS A 439 -16.89 1.09 29.87
CA HIS A 439 -17.93 1.97 29.35
C HIS A 439 -17.33 3.02 28.40
N THR A 440 -18.12 3.45 27.42
CA THR A 440 -17.83 4.55 26.49
C THR A 440 -18.88 5.64 26.63
N CYS A 441 -18.64 6.78 25.97
CA CYS A 441 -19.69 7.76 25.73
C CYS A 441 -20.47 7.40 24.46
N ASN A 442 -21.55 8.12 24.17
CA ASN A 442 -22.41 7.89 22.98
C ASN A 442 -21.81 8.35 21.64
N MET A 443 -20.48 8.47 21.57
CA MET A 443 -19.79 8.98 20.39
C MET A 443 -19.07 7.84 19.68
N GLY A 444 -19.07 7.85 18.35
CA GLY A 444 -18.60 6.74 17.52
C GLY A 444 -19.66 5.64 17.36
N ASN A 445 -19.39 4.69 16.45
CA ASN A 445 -20.27 3.55 16.19
C ASN A 445 -20.04 2.39 17.19
N ASP A 446 -20.97 1.43 17.23
CA ASP A 446 -20.93 0.29 18.15
C ASP A 446 -19.66 -0.55 18.03
N LYS A 447 -19.12 -0.71 16.82
CA LYS A 447 -17.88 -1.49 16.59
C LYS A 447 -16.68 -0.82 17.26
N VAL A 448 -16.58 0.50 17.10
CA VAL A 448 -15.54 1.35 17.71
C VAL A 448 -15.72 1.37 19.23
N ASN A 449 -16.94 1.58 19.71
CA ASN A 449 -17.24 1.59 21.14
C ASN A 449 -17.02 0.23 21.80
N THR A 450 -17.29 -0.88 21.10
CA THR A 450 -16.96 -2.24 21.58
C THR A 450 -15.45 -2.40 21.77
N LYS A 451 -14.66 -2.02 20.77
CA LYS A 451 -13.18 -2.08 20.82
C LYS A 451 -12.65 -1.29 22.02
N TYR A 452 -13.09 -0.04 22.20
CA TYR A 452 -12.61 0.81 23.30
C TYR A 452 -13.10 0.38 24.67
N SER A 453 -14.34 -0.09 24.75
CA SER A 453 -14.91 -0.67 25.96
C SER A 453 -14.10 -1.89 26.42
N LEU A 454 -13.76 -2.80 25.51
CA LEU A 454 -12.88 -3.94 25.81
C LEU A 454 -11.46 -3.50 26.17
N LEU A 455 -10.87 -2.57 25.41
CA LEU A 455 -9.51 -2.10 25.65
C LEU A 455 -9.36 -1.56 27.08
N ARG A 456 -10.27 -0.69 27.54
CA ARG A 456 -10.22 -0.12 28.88
C ARG A 456 -10.30 -1.18 29.97
N ALA A 457 -11.24 -2.12 29.84
CA ALA A 457 -11.42 -3.19 30.81
C ALA A 457 -10.22 -4.15 30.84
N ASN A 458 -9.63 -4.46 29.68
CA ASN A 458 -8.41 -5.26 29.59
C ASN A 458 -7.21 -4.54 30.18
N THR A 459 -7.08 -3.22 30.06
CA THR A 459 -6.00 -2.47 30.71
C THR A 459 -6.06 -2.61 32.24
N VAL A 460 -7.26 -2.57 32.83
CA VAL A 460 -7.44 -2.82 34.27
C VAL A 460 -7.12 -4.27 34.62
N LYS A 461 -7.54 -5.23 33.79
CA LYS A 461 -7.20 -6.65 33.94
C LYS A 461 -5.69 -6.87 33.96
N ASP A 462 -4.96 -6.33 32.99
CA ASP A 462 -3.51 -6.45 32.86
C ASP A 462 -2.80 -5.85 34.08
N TYR A 463 -3.30 -4.73 34.60
CA TYR A 463 -2.78 -4.15 35.84
C TYR A 463 -2.97 -5.10 37.04
N LEU A 464 -4.17 -5.65 37.24
CA LEU A 464 -4.44 -6.57 38.34
C LEU A 464 -3.62 -7.87 38.21
N LEU A 465 -3.44 -8.39 36.99
CA LEU A 465 -2.54 -9.52 36.71
C LEU A 465 -1.10 -9.19 37.13
N SER A 466 -0.61 -7.99 36.81
CA SER A 466 0.74 -7.54 37.21
C SER A 466 0.92 -7.46 38.74
N LYS A 467 -0.18 -7.35 39.49
CA LYS A 467 -0.23 -7.34 40.96
C LYS A 467 -0.52 -8.72 41.57
N GLY A 468 -0.52 -9.78 40.76
CA GLY A 468 -0.64 -11.16 41.22
C GLY A 468 -2.06 -11.71 41.30
N VAL A 469 -3.09 -10.92 40.93
CA VAL A 469 -4.47 -11.41 40.85
C VAL A 469 -4.56 -12.46 39.76
N LYS A 470 -5.24 -13.57 40.01
CA LYS A 470 -5.35 -14.64 39.02
C LYS A 470 -6.39 -14.30 37.95
N GLU A 471 -6.09 -14.67 36.70
CA GLU A 471 -6.99 -14.46 35.56
C GLU A 471 -8.40 -15.04 35.78
N GLU A 472 -8.49 -16.21 36.42
CA GLU A 472 -9.75 -16.90 36.75
C GLU A 472 -10.69 -16.12 37.69
N GLN A 473 -10.17 -15.10 38.39
CA GLN A 473 -10.94 -14.21 39.25
C GLN A 473 -11.55 -13.02 38.49
N MET A 474 -11.28 -12.86 37.19
CA MET A 474 -11.65 -11.67 36.43
C MET A 474 -12.40 -12.03 35.15
N GLN A 475 -13.55 -11.38 34.93
CA GLN A 475 -14.27 -11.41 33.66
C GLN A 475 -14.31 -10.00 33.06
N VAL A 476 -14.12 -9.89 31.75
CA VAL A 476 -14.18 -8.60 31.04
C VAL A 476 -15.48 -8.51 30.26
N LYS A 477 -16.19 -7.38 30.37
CA LYS A 477 -17.42 -7.12 29.63
C LYS A 477 -17.38 -5.75 28.97
N ALA A 478 -17.76 -5.72 27.70
CA ALA A 478 -17.98 -4.46 26.99
C ALA A 478 -19.41 -3.94 27.23
N MET A 479 -19.54 -2.73 27.75
CA MET A 479 -20.83 -2.08 28.01
C MET A 479 -21.14 -0.94 27.05
N LEU A 480 -20.19 -0.52 26.20
CA LEU A 480 -20.35 0.60 25.28
C LEU A 480 -20.95 1.82 26.05
N ASP A 481 -21.90 2.53 25.47
CA ASP A 481 -22.59 3.68 26.07
C ASP A 481 -23.95 3.32 26.70
N THR A 482 -24.26 2.02 26.87
CA THR A 482 -25.59 1.55 27.27
C THR A 482 -25.94 1.85 28.73
N GLU A 483 -24.94 2.13 29.56
CA GLU A 483 -25.09 2.48 30.98
C GLU A 483 -24.34 3.81 31.28
N PRO A 484 -24.86 4.98 30.81
CA PRO A 484 -24.23 6.26 31.05
C PRO A 484 -24.44 6.71 32.49
N LEU A 485 -23.36 7.12 33.16
CA LEU A 485 -23.39 7.64 34.53
C LEU A 485 -24.04 9.04 34.59
N VAL A 486 -23.83 9.83 33.55
CA VAL A 486 -24.39 11.18 33.37
C VAL A 486 -24.87 11.35 31.92
N PRO A 487 -25.81 12.27 31.62
CA PRO A 487 -26.27 12.47 30.25
C PRO A 487 -25.12 12.86 29.32
N ASN A 488 -25.01 12.23 28.13
CA ASN A 488 -23.94 12.50 27.16
C ASN A 488 -24.07 13.87 26.43
N THR A 489 -24.54 14.89 27.14
CA THR A 489 -24.89 16.23 26.63
C THR A 489 -23.74 17.22 26.62
N SER A 490 -22.64 16.95 27.34
CA SER A 490 -21.45 17.81 27.39
C SER A 490 -20.17 17.00 27.36
N ILE A 491 -19.06 17.61 26.95
CA ILE A 491 -17.72 16.99 26.94
C ILE A 491 -17.35 16.46 28.34
N ALA A 492 -17.57 17.28 29.37
CA ALA A 492 -17.34 16.91 30.76
C ALA A 492 -18.18 15.70 31.20
N ASN A 493 -19.42 15.57 30.71
CA ASN A 493 -20.25 14.41 31.01
C ASN A 493 -19.79 13.15 30.25
N ARG A 494 -19.40 13.30 28.99
CA ARG A 494 -18.87 12.18 28.19
C ARG A 494 -17.57 11.63 28.78
N GLN A 495 -16.71 12.49 29.33
CA GLN A 495 -15.52 12.08 30.07
C GLN A 495 -15.88 11.21 31.28
N LYS A 496 -16.88 11.59 32.07
CA LYS A 496 -17.38 10.78 33.20
C LYS A 496 -17.96 9.43 32.78
N ASN A 497 -18.51 9.34 31.56
CA ASN A 497 -19.06 8.09 31.03
C ASN A 497 -17.99 7.12 30.51
N ARG A 498 -16.83 7.63 30.06
CA ARG A 498 -15.67 6.82 29.65
C ARG A 498 -14.94 6.28 30.87
N ARG A 499 -15.38 5.14 31.41
CA ARG A 499 -14.89 4.57 32.67
C ARG A 499 -14.74 3.05 32.63
N VAL A 500 -14.17 2.47 33.68
CA VAL A 500 -14.26 1.04 33.97
C VAL A 500 -14.93 0.86 35.33
N GLU A 501 -15.90 -0.04 35.42
CA GLU A 501 -16.50 -0.44 36.70
C GLU A 501 -15.99 -1.83 37.09
N VAL A 502 -15.64 -1.99 38.37
CA VAL A 502 -15.22 -3.29 38.93
C VAL A 502 -16.33 -3.78 39.85
N VAL A 503 -17.05 -4.80 39.41
CA VAL A 503 -18.22 -5.33 40.13
C VAL A 503 -17.87 -6.69 40.73
N LEU A 504 -18.04 -6.85 42.04
CA LEU A 504 -17.88 -8.14 42.71
C LEU A 504 -18.99 -9.11 42.28
N ILE A 505 -18.61 -10.32 41.91
CA ILE A 505 -19.53 -11.43 41.68
C ILE A 505 -19.79 -12.06 43.06
N ASN A 506 -21.02 -11.91 43.54
CA ASN A 506 -21.46 -12.53 44.79
C ASN A 506 -21.69 -14.03 44.65
#